data_AF-T1EGY2-F1
#
_entry.id   AF-T1EGY2-F1
#
_cell.length_a   1.000
_cell.length_b   1.000
_cell.length_c   1.000
_cell.angle_alpha   90.00
_cell.angle_beta   90.00
_cell.angle_gamma   90.00
#
_symmetry.space_group_name_H-M   'P 1'
#
loop_
_entity.id
_entity.type
_entity.pdbx_description
1 polymer ?
#
loop_
_entity_poly.entity_id
_entity_poly.type
_entity_poly.pdbx_seq_one_letter_code
_entity_poly.pdbx_strand_id
1 'polypeptide(L)'
;IVYVHTAPDNYKKRLLIRETWGNSIYHIHPIKVLFFIGLPKSPNENATINMQSAIDLESDTYGDIIQEDYTDDYHNLTYKGVGAMKWVSEHCSHARFIIKIDDDVMMNIFLLFHYLDSRNITSSTIVCFVWDSMPVMRESKWKVEVEDYPDDLYPRYCSGSAFIVTSDLAQKLYNTSHYVPFFWVDDVYLTGFIPKKLANVTHVSI
;
A
#
# COMPACT_ATOMS: atom_id res chain seq x y z
N ILE A 1 3.52 0.35 -11.58
CA ILE A 1 2.34 -0.35 -11.02
C ILE A 1 1.77 0.51 -9.92
N VAL A 2 0.46 0.64 -9.86
CA VAL A 2 -0.25 1.23 -8.73
C VAL A 2 -0.99 0.12 -8.03
N TYR A 3 -0.73 -0.08 -6.74
CA TYR A 3 -1.54 -0.97 -5.92
C TYR A 3 -2.37 -0.12 -4.95
N VAL A 4 -3.66 -0.42 -4.92
CA VAL A 4 -4.64 0.34 -4.16
C VAL A 4 -5.06 -0.48 -2.96
N HIS A 5 -4.84 0.03 -1.75
CA HIS A 5 -5.47 -0.52 -0.55
C HIS A 5 -6.95 -0.18 -0.57
N THR A 6 -7.80 -1.20 -0.58
CA THR A 6 -9.26 -1.02 -0.57
C THR A 6 -9.91 -2.08 0.30
N ALA A 7 -11.12 -1.79 0.80
CA ALA A 7 -11.90 -2.74 1.58
C ALA A 7 -12.81 -3.57 0.66
N PRO A 8 -13.19 -4.81 1.04
CA PRO A 8 -14.05 -5.67 0.24
C PRO A 8 -15.36 -5.00 -0.23
N ASP A 9 -15.99 -4.21 0.63
CA ASP A 9 -17.25 -3.50 0.39
C ASP A 9 -17.10 -2.20 -0.42
N ASN A 10 -15.88 -1.73 -0.68
CA ASN A 10 -15.60 -0.48 -1.40
C ASN A 10 -15.69 -0.57 -2.93
N TYR A 11 -16.61 -1.39 -3.48
CA TYR A 11 -16.83 -1.54 -4.93
C TYR A 11 -16.96 -0.19 -5.65
N LYS A 12 -17.76 0.74 -5.10
CA LYS A 12 -17.99 2.05 -5.71
C LYS A 12 -16.73 2.90 -5.80
N LYS A 13 -15.82 2.80 -4.81
CA LYS A 13 -14.54 3.52 -4.86
C LYS A 13 -13.62 2.92 -5.91
N ARG A 14 -13.54 1.59 -5.98
CA ARG A 14 -12.77 0.90 -7.04
C ARG A 14 -13.28 1.28 -8.43
N LEU A 15 -14.61 1.25 -8.63
CA LEU A 15 -15.23 1.68 -9.89
C LEU A 15 -14.88 3.13 -10.23
N LEU A 16 -14.98 4.05 -9.27
CA LEU A 16 -14.62 5.45 -9.47
C LEU A 16 -13.14 5.60 -9.88
N ILE A 17 -12.23 4.85 -9.26
CA ILE A 17 -10.80 4.86 -9.63
C ILE A 17 -10.62 4.35 -11.07
N ARG A 18 -11.29 3.25 -11.46
CA ARG A 18 -11.27 2.71 -12.84
C ARG A 18 -11.80 3.69 -13.87
N GLU A 19 -12.79 4.50 -13.53
CA GLU A 19 -13.42 5.48 -14.42
C GLU A 19 -12.68 6.83 -14.47
N THR A 20 -11.78 7.08 -13.50
CA THR A 20 -11.06 8.35 -13.37
C THR A 20 -9.55 8.18 -13.55
N TRP A 21 -8.74 8.49 -12.53
CA TRP A 21 -7.28 8.56 -12.63
C TRP A 21 -6.62 7.19 -12.85
N GLY A 22 -7.30 6.10 -12.50
CA GLY A 22 -6.79 4.74 -12.67
C GLY A 22 -6.95 4.18 -14.08
N ASN A 23 -7.70 4.86 -14.96
CA ASN A 23 -7.92 4.38 -16.31
C ASN A 23 -6.67 4.55 -17.18
N SER A 24 -6.08 3.45 -17.63
CA SER A 24 -4.87 3.43 -18.46
C SER A 24 -4.98 4.23 -19.77
N ILE A 25 -6.19 4.38 -20.33
CA ILE A 25 -6.42 5.09 -21.61
C ILE A 25 -6.07 6.58 -21.51
N TYR A 26 -6.12 7.17 -20.31
CA TYR A 26 -5.81 8.58 -20.12
C TYR A 26 -4.31 8.85 -19.98
N HIS A 27 -3.45 7.83 -20.00
CA HIS A 27 -2.04 7.97 -19.66
C HIS A 27 -1.10 7.68 -20.82
N ILE A 28 -0.11 8.56 -20.99
CA ILE A 28 0.99 8.36 -21.94
C ILE A 28 1.93 7.25 -21.45
N HIS A 29 2.13 7.17 -20.14
CA HIS A 29 2.94 6.14 -19.52
C HIS A 29 2.11 4.87 -19.25
N PRO A 30 2.66 3.67 -19.49
CA PRO A 30 1.96 2.43 -19.19
C PRO A 30 1.75 2.29 -17.69
N ILE A 31 0.49 2.27 -17.28
CA ILE A 31 0.10 1.95 -15.91
C ILE A 31 -0.73 0.69 -15.85
N LYS A 32 -0.64 0.03 -14.69
CA LYS A 32 -1.58 -1.00 -14.28
C LYS A 32 -1.97 -0.68 -12.84
N VAL A 33 -3.27 -0.58 -12.61
CA VAL A 33 -3.88 -0.40 -11.29
C VAL A 33 -4.36 -1.78 -10.84
N LEU A 34 -4.04 -2.12 -9.59
CA LEU A 34 -4.44 -3.37 -8.95
C LEU A 34 -5.05 -3.06 -7.59
N PHE A 35 -6.17 -3.69 -7.27
CA PHE A 35 -6.87 -3.52 -6.01
C PHE A 35 -6.51 -4.65 -5.06
N PHE A 36 -5.89 -4.33 -3.93
CA PHE A 36 -5.51 -5.29 -2.91
C PHE A 36 -6.55 -5.31 -1.79
N ILE A 37 -7.08 -6.50 -1.55
CA ILE A 37 -8.12 -6.76 -0.55
C ILE A 37 -7.77 -8.01 0.28
N GLY A 38 -8.31 -8.09 1.49
CA GLY A 38 -8.36 -9.30 2.28
C GLY A 38 -9.70 -10.03 2.13
N LEU A 39 -9.90 -11.02 2.98
CA LEU A 39 -11.17 -11.70 3.15
C LEU A 39 -12.21 -10.79 3.82
N PRO A 40 -13.44 -10.74 3.29
CA PRO A 40 -14.52 -10.00 3.93
C PRO A 40 -14.84 -10.61 5.30
N LYS A 41 -15.25 -9.76 6.25
CA LYS A 41 -15.73 -10.19 7.55
C LYS A 41 -16.92 -9.37 7.99
N SER A 42 -18.03 -10.04 8.24
CA SER A 42 -19.24 -9.48 8.81
C SER A 42 -19.70 -10.32 10.01
N PRO A 43 -20.34 -9.72 11.04
CA PRO A 43 -21.01 -10.47 12.10
C PRO A 43 -22.10 -11.43 11.59
N ASN A 44 -22.60 -11.21 10.37
CA ASN A 44 -23.57 -12.06 9.71
C ASN A 44 -22.87 -12.90 8.63
N GLU A 45 -22.87 -14.23 8.80
CA GLU A 45 -22.24 -15.17 7.88
C GLU A 45 -22.78 -15.05 6.44
N ASN A 46 -24.10 -14.87 6.27
CA ASN A 46 -24.71 -14.68 4.95
C ASN A 46 -24.22 -13.39 4.30
N ALA A 47 -23.96 -12.33 5.08
CA ALA A 47 -23.40 -11.09 4.54
C ALA A 47 -21.94 -11.27 4.11
N THR A 48 -21.14 -12.04 4.84
CA THR A 48 -19.77 -12.42 4.45
C THR A 48 -19.77 -13.19 3.13
N ILE A 49 -20.63 -14.21 3.00
CA ILE A 49 -20.77 -15.02 1.78
C ILE A 49 -21.18 -14.15 0.59
N ASN A 50 -22.21 -13.32 0.76
CA ASN A 50 -22.68 -12.44 -0.32
C ASN A 50 -21.60 -11.43 -0.76
N MET A 51 -20.81 -10.92 0.18
CA MET A 51 -19.71 -10.01 -0.12
C MET A 51 -18.60 -10.72 -0.91
N GLN A 52 -18.23 -11.94 -0.51
CA GLN A 52 -17.26 -12.74 -1.27
C GLN A 52 -17.76 -13.02 -2.70
N SER A 53 -19.01 -13.45 -2.87
CA SER A 53 -19.57 -13.68 -4.21
C SER A 53 -19.57 -12.42 -5.09
N ALA A 54 -19.75 -11.23 -4.50
CA ALA A 54 -19.67 -9.97 -5.23
C ALA A 54 -18.22 -9.62 -5.63
N ILE A 55 -17.24 -9.92 -4.78
CA ILE A 55 -15.81 -9.77 -5.07
C ILE A 55 -15.41 -10.71 -6.20
N ASP A 56 -15.83 -11.97 -6.15
CA ASP A 56 -15.52 -12.98 -7.17
C ASP A 56 -16.04 -12.52 -8.55
N LEU A 57 -17.30 -12.05 -8.59
CA LEU A 57 -17.89 -11.51 -9.82
C LEU A 57 -17.14 -10.26 -10.33
N GLU A 58 -16.74 -9.35 -9.44
CA GLU A 58 -15.95 -8.17 -9.80
C GLU A 58 -14.58 -8.58 -10.35
N SER A 59 -13.92 -9.54 -9.71
CA SER A 59 -12.62 -10.07 -10.13
C SER A 59 -12.71 -10.72 -11.51
N ASP A 60 -13.74 -11.53 -11.77
CA ASP A 60 -13.99 -12.13 -13.09
C ASP A 60 -14.26 -11.09 -14.17
N THR A 61 -14.88 -9.96 -13.80
CA THR A 61 -15.23 -8.89 -14.73
C THR A 61 -14.03 -8.02 -15.11
N TYR A 62 -13.21 -7.62 -14.13
CA TYR A 62 -12.15 -6.62 -14.33
C TYR A 62 -10.73 -7.20 -14.31
N GLY A 63 -10.50 -8.36 -13.69
CA GLY A 63 -9.19 -9.02 -13.63
C GLY A 63 -8.10 -8.23 -12.92
N ASP A 64 -8.47 -7.29 -12.04
CA ASP A 64 -7.57 -6.35 -11.37
C ASP A 64 -7.60 -6.45 -9.84
N ILE A 65 -8.29 -7.45 -9.28
CA ILE A 65 -8.34 -7.73 -7.85
C ILE A 65 -7.26 -8.75 -7.47
N ILE A 66 -6.47 -8.41 -6.46
CA ILE A 66 -5.58 -9.32 -5.76
C ILE A 66 -6.13 -9.52 -4.34
N GLN A 67 -6.66 -10.71 -4.08
CA GLN A 67 -7.17 -11.08 -2.76
C GLN A 67 -6.17 -12.00 -2.06
N GLU A 68 -5.81 -11.65 -0.83
CA GLU A 68 -4.90 -12.42 0.01
C GLU A 68 -5.64 -13.02 1.22
N ASP A 69 -5.11 -14.11 1.77
CA ASP A 69 -5.74 -14.90 2.83
C ASP A 69 -5.48 -14.31 4.23
N TYR A 70 -6.05 -13.14 4.48
CA TYR A 70 -6.16 -12.55 5.82
C TYR A 70 -7.51 -11.84 5.95
N THR A 71 -8.05 -11.77 7.16
CA THR A 71 -9.25 -10.96 7.42
C THR A 71 -8.96 -9.48 7.15
N ASP A 72 -9.75 -8.84 6.31
CA ASP A 72 -9.61 -7.41 6.05
C ASP A 72 -10.08 -6.60 7.27
N ASP A 73 -9.11 -6.04 8.01
CA ASP A 73 -9.30 -5.22 9.20
C ASP A 73 -8.16 -4.19 9.26
N TYR A 74 -8.39 -3.06 9.96
CA TYR A 74 -7.39 -2.01 10.15
C TYR A 74 -6.08 -2.54 10.74
N HIS A 75 -6.12 -3.49 11.68
CA HIS A 75 -4.90 -4.05 12.27
C HIS A 75 -4.17 -4.99 11.31
N ASN A 76 -4.83 -5.46 10.26
CA ASN A 76 -4.27 -6.35 9.25
C ASN A 76 -3.82 -5.62 7.98
N LEU A 77 -3.91 -4.29 7.92
CA LEU A 77 -3.42 -3.49 6.79
C LEU A 77 -1.94 -3.76 6.50
N THR A 78 -1.16 -4.06 7.54
CA THR A 78 0.24 -4.44 7.37
C THR A 78 0.41 -5.72 6.56
N TYR A 79 -0.44 -6.73 6.76
CA TYR A 79 -0.43 -7.94 5.92
C TYR A 79 -0.79 -7.62 4.47
N LYS A 80 -1.76 -6.71 4.25
CA LYS A 80 -2.12 -6.23 2.91
C LYS A 80 -0.94 -5.59 2.19
N GLY A 81 -0.24 -4.69 2.85
CA GLY A 81 0.89 -4.00 2.23
C GLY A 81 2.13 -4.89 2.04
N VAL A 82 2.40 -5.83 2.96
CA VAL A 82 3.45 -6.85 2.78
C VAL A 82 3.10 -7.80 1.63
N GLY A 83 1.84 -8.25 1.55
CA GLY A 83 1.32 -9.07 0.45
C GLY A 83 1.42 -8.35 -0.90
N ALA A 84 1.14 -7.05 -0.93
CA ALA A 84 1.35 -6.23 -2.13
C ALA A 84 2.82 -6.19 -2.56
N MET A 85 3.76 -6.01 -1.63
CA MET A 85 5.20 -6.05 -1.95
C MET A 85 5.62 -7.41 -2.51
N LYS A 86 5.14 -8.51 -1.92
CA LYS A 86 5.36 -9.86 -2.43
C LYS A 86 4.84 -10.00 -3.86
N TRP A 87 3.53 -9.82 -4.04
CA TRP A 87 2.85 -10.08 -5.31
C TRP A 87 3.44 -9.24 -6.44
N VAL A 88 3.66 -7.94 -6.20
CA VAL A 88 4.23 -7.04 -7.21
C VAL A 88 5.67 -7.41 -7.54
N SER A 89 6.48 -7.84 -6.56
CA SER A 89 7.86 -8.27 -6.81
C SER A 89 7.92 -9.54 -7.67
N GLU A 90 6.97 -10.46 -7.50
CA GLU A 90 6.91 -11.73 -8.24
C GLU A 90 6.33 -11.57 -9.65
N HIS A 91 5.36 -10.67 -9.84
CA HIS A 91 4.57 -10.59 -11.08
C HIS A 91 4.87 -9.34 -11.92
N CYS A 92 5.54 -8.33 -11.36
CA CYS A 92 5.74 -7.03 -12.01
C CYS A 92 7.21 -6.58 -11.99
N SER A 93 8.15 -7.50 -12.22
CA SER A 93 9.60 -7.22 -12.21
C SER A 93 10.05 -6.15 -13.22
N HIS A 94 9.28 -5.92 -14.29
CA HIS A 94 9.58 -4.90 -15.30
C HIS A 94 9.12 -3.48 -14.92
N ALA A 95 8.34 -3.32 -13.84
CA ALA A 95 7.91 -2.01 -13.41
C ALA A 95 9.11 -1.19 -12.91
N ARG A 96 9.18 0.10 -13.28
CA ARG A 96 10.20 1.02 -12.72
C ARG A 96 9.84 1.48 -11.31
N PHE A 97 8.55 1.76 -11.11
CA PHE A 97 8.00 2.26 -9.84
C PHE A 97 6.77 1.47 -9.42
N ILE A 98 6.63 1.33 -8.11
CA ILE A 98 5.48 0.74 -7.44
C ILE A 98 4.89 1.84 -6.55
N ILE A 99 3.62 2.12 -6.74
CA ILE A 99 2.92 3.22 -6.06
C ILE A 99 1.85 2.59 -5.17
N LYS A 100 1.92 2.88 -3.87
CA LYS A 100 0.85 2.63 -2.91
C LYS A 100 -0.09 3.81 -2.88
N ILE A 101 -1.39 3.54 -2.84
CA ILE A 101 -2.40 4.57 -2.57
C ILE A 101 -3.62 3.95 -1.88
N ASP A 102 -4.32 4.74 -1.05
CA ASP A 102 -5.59 4.34 -0.46
C ASP A 102 -6.77 4.67 -1.38
N ASP A 103 -7.86 3.92 -1.28
CA ASP A 103 -9.04 4.07 -2.14
C ASP A 103 -9.85 5.36 -1.95
N ASP A 104 -9.52 6.16 -0.93
CA ASP A 104 -10.10 7.47 -0.63
C ASP A 104 -9.17 8.65 -0.98
N VAL A 105 -8.07 8.37 -1.69
CA VAL A 105 -7.12 9.38 -2.15
C VAL A 105 -7.27 9.62 -3.65
N MET A 106 -7.26 10.90 -4.05
CA MET A 106 -7.21 11.29 -5.46
C MET A 106 -5.78 11.63 -5.87
N MET A 107 -5.29 10.96 -6.92
CA MET A 107 -3.93 11.18 -7.44
C MET A 107 -3.95 12.04 -8.71
N ASN A 108 -3.20 13.15 -8.71
CA ASN A 108 -2.85 13.83 -9.95
C ASN A 108 -1.70 13.09 -10.64
N ILE A 109 -2.05 12.05 -11.37
CA ILE A 109 -1.09 11.14 -12.01
C ILE A 109 -0.27 11.81 -13.13
N PHE A 110 -0.80 12.86 -13.76
CA PHE A 110 -0.05 13.66 -14.75
C PHE A 110 1.12 14.40 -14.10
N LEU A 111 0.85 15.07 -12.98
CA LEU A 111 1.90 15.73 -12.20
C LEU A 111 2.91 14.72 -11.66
N LEU A 112 2.42 13.55 -11.24
CA LEU A 112 3.28 12.48 -10.76
C LEU A 112 4.27 12.01 -11.83
N PHE A 113 3.83 11.75 -13.06
CA PHE A 113 4.77 11.35 -14.12
C PHE A 113 5.78 12.43 -14.43
N HIS A 114 5.35 13.69 -14.53
CA HIS A 114 6.27 14.80 -14.73
C HIS A 114 7.33 14.87 -13.61
N TYR A 115 6.91 14.64 -12.36
CA TYR A 115 7.82 14.56 -11.22
C TYR A 115 8.81 13.38 -11.35
N LEU A 116 8.32 12.18 -11.67
CA LEU A 116 9.16 10.97 -11.78
C LEU A 116 10.14 11.02 -12.96
N ASP A 117 9.78 11.69 -14.05
CA ASP A 117 10.62 11.84 -15.24
C ASP A 117 11.69 12.93 -15.08
N SER A 118 11.35 14.01 -14.36
CA SER A 118 12.28 15.12 -14.12
C SER A 118 13.33 14.83 -13.03
N ARG A 119 13.23 13.70 -12.34
CA ARG A 119 14.10 13.33 -11.23
C ARG A 119 14.92 12.07 -11.56
N ASN A 120 16.20 12.13 -11.22
CA ASN A 120 17.06 10.95 -11.22
C ASN A 120 16.85 10.13 -9.93
N ILE A 121 15.70 9.45 -9.84
CA ILE A 121 15.40 8.57 -8.71
C ILE A 121 16.22 7.28 -8.87
N THR A 122 17.15 7.06 -7.96
CA THR A 122 18.04 5.90 -7.91
C THR A 122 17.38 4.70 -7.25
N SER A 123 17.98 3.51 -7.40
CA SER A 123 17.55 2.28 -6.71
C SER A 123 17.43 2.46 -5.19
N SER A 124 16.61 1.62 -4.57
CA SER A 124 16.36 1.61 -3.12
C SER A 124 15.86 2.96 -2.58
N THR A 125 14.92 3.58 -3.30
CA THR A 125 14.33 4.88 -2.92
C THR A 125 12.85 4.73 -2.58
N ILE A 126 12.41 5.42 -1.53
CA ILE A 126 11.01 5.66 -1.17
C ILE A 126 10.71 7.15 -1.36
N VAL A 127 9.68 7.49 -2.12
CA VAL A 127 9.25 8.87 -2.39
C VAL A 127 7.86 9.08 -1.82
N CYS A 128 7.67 10.08 -0.97
CA CYS A 128 6.40 10.33 -0.27
C CYS A 128 6.41 11.68 0.47
N PHE A 129 5.31 12.03 1.14
CA PHE A 129 5.35 13.05 2.17
C PHE A 129 6.01 12.46 3.43
N VAL A 130 7.26 12.86 3.68
CA VAL A 130 8.09 12.25 4.74
C VAL A 130 7.70 12.83 6.10
N TRP A 131 7.45 11.93 7.04
CA TRP A 131 7.24 12.23 8.44
C TRP A 131 8.48 11.82 9.23
N ASP A 132 9.03 12.78 9.96
CA ASP A 132 10.22 12.58 10.78
C ASP A 132 9.88 12.81 12.25
N SER A 133 10.18 11.82 13.08
CA SER A 133 10.02 11.90 14.53
C SER A 133 8.58 12.28 14.95
N MET A 134 7.58 11.70 14.28
CA MET A 134 6.18 11.91 14.65
C MET A 134 5.87 11.23 15.99
N PRO A 135 5.09 11.86 16.87
CA PRO A 135 4.64 11.24 18.11
C PRO A 135 3.85 9.98 17.86
N VAL A 136 4.11 8.96 18.68
CA VAL A 136 3.30 7.74 18.72
C VAL A 136 1.93 8.10 19.29
N MET A 137 0.88 7.77 18.57
CA MET A 137 -0.48 8.04 19.02
C MET A 137 -0.80 7.13 20.21
N ARG A 138 -0.95 7.71 21.40
CA ARG A 138 -1.34 6.99 22.63
C ARG A 138 -2.85 7.05 22.90
N GLU A 139 -3.55 7.86 22.11
CA GLU A 139 -5.00 8.03 22.13
C GLU A 139 -5.48 8.15 20.68
N SER A 140 -6.75 7.85 20.41
CA SER A 140 -7.42 7.74 19.08
C SER A 140 -7.56 6.31 18.53
N LYS A 141 -8.17 6.20 17.33
CA LYS A 141 -8.28 4.95 16.57
C LYS A 141 -6.93 4.36 16.15
N TRP A 142 -5.86 5.17 16.19
CA TRP A 142 -4.48 4.76 15.89
C TRP A 142 -3.65 4.52 17.15
N LYS A 143 -4.31 4.27 18.30
CA LYS A 143 -3.64 4.07 19.58
C LYS A 143 -2.67 2.88 19.52
N VAL A 144 -1.43 3.12 19.89
CA VAL A 144 -0.39 2.11 20.07
C VAL A 144 -0.01 2.02 21.53
N GLU A 145 -0.12 0.82 22.10
CA GLU A 145 0.22 0.57 23.50
C GLU A 145 1.74 0.63 23.71
N VAL A 146 2.16 0.95 24.93
CA VAL A 146 3.59 1.07 25.28
C VAL A 146 4.29 -0.28 25.17
N GLU A 147 3.55 -1.36 25.44
CA GLU A 147 4.01 -2.74 25.32
C GLU A 147 4.32 -3.13 23.87
N ASP A 148 3.57 -2.58 22.91
CA ASP A 148 3.78 -2.82 21.47
C ASP A 148 4.91 -1.97 20.90
N TYR A 149 5.04 -0.72 21.37
CA TYR A 149 6.10 0.20 20.99
C TYR A 149 6.44 1.18 22.13
N PRO A 150 7.59 0.99 22.81
CA PRO A 150 7.91 1.73 24.03
C PRO A 150 8.43 3.15 23.78
N ASP A 151 8.98 3.43 22.59
CA ASP A 151 9.48 4.76 22.27
C ASP A 151 8.31 5.75 22.05
N ASP A 152 8.53 7.03 22.33
CA ASP A 152 7.50 8.07 22.16
C ASP A 152 7.39 8.59 20.72
N LEU A 153 8.41 8.31 19.89
CA LEU A 153 8.53 8.84 18.53
C LEU A 153 8.73 7.70 17.54
N TYR A 154 8.02 7.78 16.41
CA TYR A 154 8.27 6.92 15.26
C TYR A 154 9.59 7.28 14.56
N PRO A 155 10.29 6.32 13.95
CA PRO A 155 11.39 6.63 13.05
C PRO A 155 10.87 7.37 11.81
N ARG A 156 11.78 7.88 10.99
CA ARG A 156 11.42 8.43 9.67
C ARG A 156 10.60 7.42 8.85
N TYR A 157 9.46 7.85 8.34
CA TYR A 157 8.54 7.06 7.51
C TYR A 157 7.72 7.96 6.58
N CYS A 158 6.86 7.37 5.77
CA CYS A 158 5.95 8.07 4.87
C CYS A 158 4.57 8.22 5.49
N SER A 159 3.93 9.37 5.28
CA SER A 159 2.50 9.49 5.52
C SER A 159 1.70 8.44 4.74
N GLY A 160 0.71 7.81 5.39
CA GLY A 160 0.02 6.64 4.86
C GLY A 160 -0.77 6.85 3.57
N SER A 161 -1.16 8.07 3.19
CA SER A 161 -2.03 8.30 2.03
C SER A 161 -1.46 7.76 0.71
N ALA A 162 -0.16 7.94 0.47
CA ALA A 162 0.52 7.42 -0.70
C ALA A 162 2.03 7.41 -0.52
N PHE A 163 2.69 6.41 -1.10
CA PHE A 163 4.14 6.40 -1.25
C PHE A 163 4.54 5.65 -2.53
N ILE A 164 5.75 5.91 -2.98
CA ILE A 164 6.32 5.32 -4.19
C ILE A 164 7.59 4.62 -3.79
N VAL A 165 7.78 3.39 -4.25
CA VAL A 165 9.05 2.68 -4.10
C VAL A 165 9.61 2.32 -5.47
N THR A 166 10.94 2.32 -5.56
CA THR A 166 11.60 1.70 -6.71
C THR A 166 11.39 0.20 -6.69
N SER A 167 11.28 -0.42 -7.86
CA SER A 167 10.94 -1.84 -7.96
C SER A 167 11.95 -2.77 -7.30
N ASP A 168 13.24 -2.42 -7.31
CA ASP A 168 14.30 -3.17 -6.64
C ASP A 168 14.11 -3.26 -5.11
N LEU A 169 13.33 -2.34 -4.55
CA LEU A 169 13.08 -2.27 -3.12
C LEU A 169 11.93 -3.18 -2.68
N ALA A 170 10.94 -3.47 -3.52
CA ALA A 170 9.77 -4.26 -3.12
C ALA A 170 10.13 -5.65 -2.60
N GLN A 171 10.98 -6.39 -3.33
CA GLN A 171 11.41 -7.72 -2.89
C GLN A 171 12.25 -7.63 -1.60
N LYS A 172 13.08 -6.60 -1.45
CA LYS A 172 13.87 -6.38 -0.24
C LYS A 172 12.97 -6.09 0.97
N LEU A 173 11.92 -5.28 0.78
CA LEU A 173 10.94 -4.99 1.83
C LEU A 173 10.20 -6.26 2.25
N TYR A 174 9.69 -7.02 1.29
CA TYR A 174 9.03 -8.30 1.55
C TYR A 174 9.95 -9.28 2.28
N ASN A 175 11.15 -9.54 1.76
CA ASN A 175 12.08 -10.48 2.40
C ASN A 175 12.46 -10.04 3.82
N THR A 176 12.59 -8.74 4.05
CA THR A 176 12.98 -8.19 5.36
C THR A 176 11.82 -8.19 6.35
N SER A 177 10.57 -8.14 5.91
CA SER A 177 9.41 -8.19 6.81
C SER A 177 9.37 -9.47 7.65
N HIS A 178 9.92 -10.58 7.14
CA HIS A 178 10.04 -11.83 7.89
C HIS A 178 10.95 -11.75 9.13
N TYR A 179 11.81 -10.73 9.21
CA TYR A 179 12.78 -10.54 10.31
C TYR A 179 12.46 -9.31 11.17
N VAL A 180 11.40 -8.56 10.84
CA VAL A 180 10.96 -7.38 11.59
C VAL A 180 9.68 -7.74 12.34
N PRO A 181 9.67 -7.63 13.68
CA PRO A 181 8.46 -7.89 14.47
C PRO A 181 7.27 -7.11 13.92
N PHE A 182 6.15 -7.81 13.74
CA PHE A 182 4.94 -7.25 13.18
C PHE A 182 4.51 -5.99 13.95
N PHE A 183 4.10 -4.97 13.20
CA PHE A 183 3.50 -3.76 13.74
C PHE A 183 2.30 -3.40 12.88
N TRP A 184 1.16 -3.10 13.49
CA TRP A 184 -0.12 -3.07 12.77
C TRP A 184 -0.32 -1.82 11.92
N VAL A 185 0.36 -0.72 12.25
CA VAL A 185 0.33 0.53 11.47
C VAL A 185 1.22 0.37 10.22
N ASP A 186 0.59 0.19 9.07
CA ASP A 186 1.21 -0.32 7.84
C ASP A 186 2.25 0.63 7.24
N ASP A 187 1.99 1.93 7.23
CA ASP A 187 2.90 2.94 6.70
C ASP A 187 4.18 3.05 7.55
N VAL A 188 4.06 3.08 8.88
CA VAL A 188 5.19 3.02 9.83
C VAL A 188 5.99 1.74 9.63
N TYR A 189 5.33 0.59 9.49
CA TYR A 189 5.99 -0.69 9.34
C TYR A 189 6.76 -0.79 8.01
N LEU A 190 6.08 -0.57 6.88
CA LEU A 190 6.63 -0.75 5.54
C LEU A 190 7.65 0.31 5.14
N THR A 191 7.46 1.55 5.58
CA THR A 191 8.30 2.68 5.17
C THR A 191 9.21 3.20 6.27
N GLY A 192 9.05 2.75 7.51
CA GLY A 192 9.91 3.09 8.64
C GLY A 192 10.71 1.89 9.16
N PHE A 193 10.03 0.92 9.78
CA PHE A 193 10.68 -0.19 10.48
C PHE A 193 11.46 -1.12 9.55
N ILE A 194 10.87 -1.54 8.42
CA ILE A 194 11.56 -2.41 7.47
C ILE A 194 12.76 -1.70 6.83
N PRO A 195 12.64 -0.48 6.26
CA PRO A 195 13.77 0.22 5.65
C PRO A 195 14.92 0.48 6.62
N LYS A 196 14.64 0.69 7.91
CA LYS A 196 15.66 0.86 8.95
C LYS A 196 16.56 -0.37 9.13
N LYS A 197 16.10 -1.57 8.72
CA LYS A 197 16.90 -2.81 8.72
C LYS A 197 17.66 -3.04 7.42
N LEU A 198 17.35 -2.28 6.37
CA LEU A 198 18.03 -2.35 5.08
C LEU A 198 19.16 -1.32 5.01
N ALA A 199 20.27 -1.68 4.38
CA ALA A 199 21.32 -0.72 4.07
C ALA A 199 20.91 0.16 2.87
N ASN A 200 21.21 1.45 2.93
CA ASN A 200 21.12 2.39 1.82
C ASN A 200 19.70 2.64 1.24
N VAL A 201 18.65 2.53 2.06
CA VAL A 201 17.32 3.02 1.66
C VAL A 201 17.25 4.53 1.83
N THR A 202 16.83 5.24 0.78
CA THR A 202 16.69 6.69 0.79
C THR A 202 15.23 7.11 0.79
N HIS A 203 14.84 7.97 1.72
CA HIS A 203 13.55 8.67 1.68
C HIS A 203 13.71 10.01 0.96
N VAL A 204 12.86 10.27 -0.02
CA VAL A 204 12.79 11.54 -0.74
C VAL A 204 11.43 12.17 -0.48
N SER A 205 11.43 13.35 0.13
CA SER A 205 10.20 14.11 0.39
C SER A 205 9.69 14.80 -0.87
N ILE A 206 8.37 14.78 -1.06
CA ILE A 206 7.64 15.51 -2.11
C ILE A 206 6.58 16.45 -1.54
#